data_AF-A0A1H7W0I3-F1
#
_entry.id   AF-A0A1H7W0I3-F1
#
_cell.length_a   1.000
_cell.length_b   1.000
_cell.length_c   1.000
_cell.angle_alpha   90.00
_cell.angle_beta   90.00
_cell.angle_gamma   90.00
#
_symmetry.space_group_name_H-M   'P 1'
#
loop_
_entity.id
_entity.type
_entity.pdbx_description
1 polymer ?
#
loop_
_entity_poly.entity_id
_entity_poly.type
_entity_poly.pdbx_seq_one_letter_code
_entity_poly.pdbx_strand_id
1 'polypeptide(L)'
;MVKCDKSILNRLKRTEGQIRGIQRMLEEEKECSDLVTQLSAVRSSVDRIMGLIVAENLKQCVENPDADPEEQAEKIQKAIQLVIKK
;
A
#
# COMPACT_ATOMS: atom_id res chain seq x y z
N MET A 1 -3.57 -10.23 16.46
CA MET A 1 -3.66 -8.94 15.72
C MET A 1 -2.35 -8.73 14.98
N VAL A 2 -2.38 -8.78 13.65
CA VAL A 2 -1.19 -8.67 12.79
C VAL A 2 -0.58 -7.28 12.97
N LYS A 3 0.70 -7.20 13.33
CA LYS A 3 1.42 -5.92 13.43
C LYS A 3 2.18 -5.68 12.14
N CYS A 4 1.78 -4.65 11.39
CA CYS A 4 2.54 -4.18 10.23
C CYS A 4 3.86 -3.55 10.69
N ASP A 5 4.92 -3.72 9.89
CA ASP A 5 6.22 -3.11 10.13
C ASP A 5 6.10 -1.58 10.25
N LYS A 6 6.78 -0.99 11.25
CA LYS A 6 6.91 0.47 11.43
C LYS A 6 7.46 1.15 10.18
N SER A 7 8.19 0.45 9.31
CA SER A 7 8.65 0.99 8.02
C SER A 7 7.49 1.43 7.12
N ILE A 8 6.30 0.80 7.22
CA ILE A 8 5.08 1.20 6.49
C ILE A 8 4.63 2.60 6.93
N LEU A 9 4.69 2.91 8.22
CA LEU A 9 4.37 4.25 8.72
C LEU A 9 5.26 5.33 8.08
N ASN A 10 6.56 5.06 7.95
CA ASN A 10 7.48 5.98 7.29
C ASN A 10 7.13 6.18 5.80
N ARG A 11 6.66 5.13 5.11
CA ARG A 11 6.21 5.22 3.72
C ARG A 11 4.92 6.03 3.57
N LEU A 12 3.98 5.85 4.51
CA LEU A 12 2.76 6.65 4.57
C LEU A 12 3.07 8.13 4.79
N LYS A 13 3.94 8.47 5.76
CA LYS A 13 4.39 9.86 6.00
C LYS A 13 5.03 10.52 4.78
N ARG A 14 5.82 9.77 4.01
CA ARG A 14 6.38 10.30 2.75
C ARG A 14 5.28 10.57 1.71
N THR A 15 4.33 9.65 1.56
CA THR A 15 3.21 9.78 0.62
C THR A 15 2.32 10.97 0.99
N GLU A 16 2.07 11.17 2.29
CA GLU A 16 1.41 12.36 2.83
C GLU A 16 2.17 13.66 2.49
N GLY A 17 3.51 13.65 2.61
CA GLY A 17 4.35 14.76 2.17
C GLY A 17 4.22 15.09 0.69
N GLN A 18 4.09 14.06 -0.18
CA GLN A 18 3.85 14.26 -1.61
C GLN A 18 2.49 14.91 -1.88
N ILE A 19 1.43 14.46 -1.20
CA ILE A 19 0.10 15.10 -1.27
C ILE A 19 0.15 16.57 -0.88
N ARG A 20 0.82 16.92 0.24
CA ARG A 20 1.04 18.32 0.63
C ARG A 20 1.82 19.11 -0.42
N GLY A 21 2.80 18.48 -1.09
CA GLY A 21 3.50 19.08 -2.22
C GLY A 21 2.56 19.43 -3.37
N ILE A 22 1.67 18.51 -3.75
CA ILE A 22 0.68 18.69 -4.82
C ILE A 22 -0.31 19.81 -4.46
N GLN A 23 -0.76 19.89 -3.21
CA GLN A 23 -1.62 20.99 -2.75
C GLN A 23 -0.95 22.36 -2.96
N ARG A 24 0.34 22.50 -2.59
CA ARG A 24 1.10 23.73 -2.85
C ARG A 24 1.26 24.02 -4.33
N MET A 25 1.52 23.00 -5.17
CA MET A 25 1.57 23.19 -6.62
C MET A 25 0.25 23.70 -7.19
N LEU A 26 -0.88 23.29 -6.62
CA LEU A 26 -2.19 23.79 -7.01
C LEU A 26 -2.38 25.26 -6.60
N GLU A 27 -1.96 25.62 -5.38
CA GLU A 27 -1.97 27.01 -4.87
C GLU A 27 -1.03 27.92 -5.68
N GLU A 28 0.07 27.39 -6.20
CA GLU A 28 1.03 28.08 -7.08
C GLU A 28 0.63 28.07 -8.57
N GLU A 29 -0.60 27.63 -8.89
CA GLU A 29 -1.15 27.58 -10.25
C GLU A 29 -0.24 26.84 -11.26
N LYS A 30 0.40 25.73 -10.83
CA LYS A 30 1.21 24.88 -11.72
C LYS A 30 0.34 24.18 -12.77
N GLU A 31 0.97 23.82 -13.89
CA GLU A 31 0.32 23.14 -15.01
C GLU A 31 -0.35 21.81 -14.58
N CYS A 32 -1.52 21.54 -15.16
CA CYS A 32 -2.28 20.32 -14.89
C CYS A 32 -1.48 19.04 -15.18
N SER A 33 -0.62 19.06 -16.21
CA SER A 33 0.25 17.93 -16.55
C SER A 33 1.26 17.60 -15.45
N ASP A 34 1.79 18.62 -14.76
CA ASP A 34 2.71 18.45 -13.64
C ASP A 34 1.99 17.86 -12.43
N LEU A 35 0.78 18.35 -12.13
CA LEU A 35 -0.07 17.81 -11.06
C LEU A 35 -0.41 16.33 -11.30
N VAL A 36 -0.81 15.96 -12.52
CA VAL A 36 -1.10 14.57 -12.89
C VAL A 36 0.13 13.68 -12.75
N THR A 37 1.31 14.19 -13.11
CA THR A 37 2.58 13.48 -12.94
C THR A 37 2.85 13.18 -11.46
N GLN A 38 2.68 14.17 -10.58
CA GLN A 38 2.89 13.98 -9.14
C GLN A 38 1.82 13.08 -8.51
N LEU A 39 0.55 13.21 -8.90
CA LEU A 39 -0.53 12.31 -8.46
C LEU A 39 -0.26 10.86 -8.89
N SER A 40 0.30 10.64 -10.08
CA SER A 40 0.70 9.32 -10.55
C SER A 40 1.83 8.72 -9.72
N ALA A 41 2.77 9.56 -9.25
CA ALA A 41 3.81 9.15 -8.32
C ALA A 41 3.24 8.77 -6.95
N VAL A 42 2.25 9.51 -6.45
CA VAL A 42 1.50 9.18 -5.22
C VAL A 42 0.78 7.85 -5.37
N ARG A 43 0.03 7.65 -6.46
CA ARG A 43 -0.66 6.37 -6.75
C ARG A 43 0.32 5.20 -6.69
N SER A 44 1.46 5.33 -7.38
CA SER A 44 2.51 4.32 -7.37
C SER A 44 3.10 4.07 -5.98
N SER A 45 3.18 5.11 -5.14
CA SER A 45 3.62 4.98 -3.74
C SER A 45 2.61 4.18 -2.91
N VAL A 46 1.32 4.48 -3.05
CA VAL A 46 0.23 3.78 -2.37
C VAL A 46 0.18 2.31 -2.80
N ASP A 47 0.27 2.03 -4.10
CA ASP A 47 0.27 0.66 -4.64
C ASP A 47 1.41 -0.18 -4.03
N ARG A 48 2.61 0.40 -3.90
CA ARG A 48 3.74 -0.26 -3.22
C ARG A 48 3.49 -0.50 -1.74
N ILE A 49 2.85 0.43 -1.04
CA ILE A 49 2.52 0.27 0.39
C ILE A 49 1.50 -0.85 0.57
N MET A 50 0.45 -0.90 -0.26
CA MET A 50 -0.53 -1.98 -0.26
C MET A 50 0.13 -3.34 -0.50
N GLY A 51 0.99 -3.43 -1.52
CA GLY A 51 1.74 -4.65 -1.82
C GLY A 51 2.61 -5.13 -0.66
N LEU A 52 3.27 -4.23 0.06
CA LEU A 52 4.07 -4.57 1.25
C LEU A 52 3.20 -5.12 2.40
N ILE A 53 2.04 -4.53 2.64
CA ILE A 53 1.11 -5.00 3.67
C ILE A 53 0.63 -6.42 3.34
N VAL A 54 0.26 -6.67 2.08
CA VAL A 54 -0.17 -8.01 1.66
C VAL A 54 0.99 -9.01 1.72
N ALA A 55 2.19 -8.63 1.31
CA ALA A 55 3.37 -9.50 1.40
C ALA A 55 3.65 -9.90 2.84
N GLU A 56 3.55 -8.97 3.80
CA GLU A 56 3.71 -9.27 5.23
C GLU A 56 2.60 -10.21 5.74
N ASN A 57 1.37 -10.00 5.30
CA ASN A 57 0.26 -10.89 5.64
C ASN A 57 0.46 -12.33 5.09
N LEU A 58 0.89 -12.47 3.84
CA LEU A 58 1.21 -13.76 3.23
C LEU A 58 2.40 -14.44 3.91
N LYS A 59 3.45 -13.68 4.24
CA LYS A 59 4.60 -14.19 4.99
C LYS A 59 4.16 -14.79 6.32
N GLN A 60 3.25 -14.12 7.04
CA GLN A 60 2.69 -14.63 8.29
C GLN A 60 1.91 -15.94 8.11
N CYS A 61 1.10 -16.07 7.05
CA CYS A 61 0.43 -17.34 6.73
C CYS A 61 1.45 -18.48 6.55
N VAL A 62 2.61 -18.21 5.96
CA VAL A 62 3.66 -19.23 5.76
C VAL A 62 4.42 -19.54 7.06
N GLU A 63 4.76 -18.52 7.85
CA GLU A 63 5.52 -18.68 9.10
C GLU A 63 4.68 -19.26 10.25
N ASN A 64 3.38 -18.99 10.25
CA ASN A 64 2.42 -19.41 11.28
C ASN A 64 1.16 -20.00 10.62
N PRO A 65 1.26 -21.20 10.04
CA PRO A 65 0.11 -21.82 9.37
C PRO A 65 -0.98 -22.22 10.36
N ASP A 66 -2.23 -22.08 9.94
CA ASP A 66 -3.37 -22.60 10.71
C ASP A 66 -3.38 -24.14 10.73
N ALA A 67 -4.01 -24.69 11.77
CA ALA A 67 -4.16 -26.14 11.93
C ALA A 67 -5.12 -26.75 10.90
N ASP A 68 -6.10 -25.97 10.45
CA ASP A 68 -7.04 -26.35 9.39
C ASP A 68 -6.51 -25.91 8.01
N PRO A 69 -6.22 -26.85 7.10
CA PRO A 69 -5.78 -26.54 5.75
C PRO A 69 -6.78 -25.68 4.95
N GLU A 70 -8.08 -25.82 5.20
CA GLU A 70 -9.12 -25.07 4.48
C GLU A 70 -9.13 -23.60 4.93
N GLU A 71 -9.06 -23.34 6.23
CA GLU A 71 -8.92 -21.99 6.80
C GLU A 71 -7.63 -21.29 6.31
N GLN A 72 -6.52 -22.03 6.29
CA GLN A 72 -5.24 -21.54 5.78
C GLN A 72 -5.34 -21.13 4.31
N ALA A 73 -5.96 -21.96 3.47
CA ALA A 73 -6.16 -21.69 2.05
C ALA A 73 -7.04 -20.45 1.83
N GLU A 74 -8.10 -20.29 2.62
CA GLU A 74 -8.99 -19.14 2.54
C GLU A 74 -8.27 -17.83 2.89
N LYS A 75 -7.44 -17.82 3.95
CA LYS A 75 -6.64 -16.63 4.33
C LYS A 75 -5.66 -16.23 3.23
N ILE A 76 -4.96 -17.19 2.64
CA ILE A 76 -4.04 -16.93 1.52
C ILE A 76 -4.80 -16.37 0.30
N GLN A 77 -5.94 -16.96 -0.06
CA GLN A 77 -6.76 -16.46 -1.17
C GLN A 77 -7.25 -15.03 -0.92
N LYS A 78 -7.72 -14.72 0.29
CA LYS A 78 -8.13 -13.37 0.68
C LYS A 78 -6.98 -12.37 0.52
N ALA A 79 -5.78 -12.72 0.97
CA ALA A 79 -4.60 -11.87 0.84
C ALA A 79 -4.25 -11.61 -0.63
N ILE A 80 -4.25 -12.65 -1.48
CA ILE A 80 -4.00 -12.54 -2.92
C ILE A 80 -5.01 -11.60 -3.60
N GLN A 81 -6.31 -11.72 -3.26
CA GLN A 81 -7.36 -10.88 -3.83
C GLN A 81 -7.17 -9.38 -3.54
N LEU A 82 -6.54 -9.02 -2.42
CA LEU A 82 -6.26 -7.62 -2.09
C LEU A 82 -5.27 -6.93 -3.05
N VAL A 83 -4.44 -7.71 -3.77
CA VAL A 83 -3.45 -7.16 -4.74
C VAL A 83 -3.94 -7.25 -6.18
N ILE A 84 -4.76 -8.25 -6.49
CA ILE A 84 -5.20 -8.50 -7.88
C ILE A 84 -6.37 -7.60 -8.28
N LYS A 85 -7.18 -7.09 -7.34
CA LYS A 85 -8.24 -6.12 -7.65
C LYS A 85 -7.62 -4.79 -8.13
N LYS A 86 -7.53 -4.63 -9.45
CA LYS A 86 -7.43 -3.33 -10.13
C LYS A 86 -8.80 -2.71 -10.32
#